data_AF-A0A3G4VQV8-F1
#
_entry.id   AF-A0A3G4VQV8-F1
#
_cell.length_a   1.000
_cell.length_b   1.000
_cell.length_c   1.000
_cell.angle_alpha   90.00
_cell.angle_beta   90.00
_cell.angle_gamma   90.00
#
_symmetry.space_group_name_H-M   'P 1'
#
loop_
_entity.id
_entity.type
_entity.pdbx_description
1 polymer ?
#
loop_
_entity_poly.entity_id
_entity_poly.type
_entity_poly.pdbx_seq_one_letter_code
_entity_poly.pdbx_strand_id
1 'polypeptide(L)' 'MAGWINYYGRFRPWELIPFVMRVNAYLVRWIRQKYERLAAKRKAIAKMQEIARRYPRMFAHWRLTPTANAVVI' A
#
# COMPACT_ATOMS: atom_id res chain seq x y z
N MET A 1 3.67 -14.49 -8.27
CA MET A 1 4.29 -13.74 -7.14
C MET A 1 3.60 -13.97 -5.78
N ALA A 2 2.97 -15.12 -5.52
CA ALA A 2 2.31 -15.38 -4.23
C ALA A 2 3.21 -16.13 -3.22
N GLY A 3 4.27 -16.81 -3.69
CA GLY A 3 5.14 -17.64 -2.84
C GLY A 3 5.96 -16.85 -1.81
N TRP A 4 6.44 -15.66 -2.17
CA TRP A 4 7.24 -14.82 -1.27
C TRP A 4 6.44 -14.33 -0.06
N ILE A 5 5.18 -13.95 -0.25
CA ILE A 5 4.33 -13.45 0.85
C ILE A 5 4.01 -14.57 1.85
N ASN A 6 3.76 -15.79 1.36
CA ASN A 6 3.50 -16.95 2.21
C ASN A 6 4.76 -17.43 2.95
N TYR A 7 5.91 -17.39 2.28
CA TYR A 7 7.20 -17.78 2.86
C TYR A 7 7.64 -16.79 3.96
N TYR A 8 7.64 -15.49 3.69
CA TYR A 8 8.13 -14.49 4.65
C TYR A 8 7.09 -14.10 5.72
N GLY A 9 5.79 -14.24 5.44
CA GLY A 9 4.73 -13.95 6.41
C GLY A 9 4.73 -14.87 7.63
N ARG A 10 5.25 -16.10 7.49
CA ARG A 10 5.29 -17.08 8.59
C ARG A 10 6.47 -16.89 9.54
N PHE A 11 7.61 -16.43 9.02
CA PHE A 11 8.86 -16.42 9.79
C PHE A 11 9.21 -15.04 10.35
N ARG A 12 8.89 -13.95 9.64
CA ARG A 12 9.33 -12.58 10.03
C ARG A 12 8.35 -11.47 9.61
N PRO A 13 7.17 -11.40 10.25
CA PRO A 13 6.16 -10.40 9.93
C PRO A 13 6.64 -8.95 10.13
N TRP A 14 7.49 -8.69 11.12
CA TRP A 14 8.02 -7.36 11.43
C TRP A 14 8.96 -6.80 10.33
N GLU A 15 9.62 -7.69 9.59
CA GLU A 15 10.59 -7.35 8.54
C GLU A 15 9.89 -7.08 7.20
N LEU A 16 8.68 -7.65 7.04
CA LEU A 16 7.84 -7.50 5.87
C LEU A 16 7.06 -6.18 5.86
N ILE A 17 6.71 -5.65 7.05
CA ILE A 17 6.00 -4.37 7.21
C ILE A 17 6.72 -3.20 6.51
N PRO A 18 8.02 -2.92 6.77
CA PRO A 18 8.70 -1.78 6.13
C PRO A 18 8.81 -1.93 4.61
N PHE A 19 8.92 -3.16 4.10
CA PHE A 19 8.92 -3.42 2.66
C PHE A 19 7.57 -3.06 2.03
N VAL A 20 6.47 -3.53 2.62
CA VAL A 20 5.11 -3.23 2.13
C VAL A 20 4.80 -1.74 2.25
N MET A 21 5.24 -1.08 3.33
CA MET A 21 5.08 0.37 3.49
C MET A 21 5.85 1.15 2.42
N ARG A 22 7.06 0.69 2.04
CA ARG A 22 7.84 1.32 0.97
C ARG A 22 7.12 1.24 -0.38
N VAL A 23 6.50 0.10 -0.70
CA VAL A 23 5.68 -0.05 -1.92
C VAL A 23 4.50 0.94 -1.89
N ASN A 24 3.79 1.04 -0.77
CA ASN A 24 2.69 2.02 -0.62
C ASN A 24 3.19 3.47 -0.75
N ALA A 25 4.37 3.81 -0.20
CA ALA A 25 4.95 5.13 -0.34
C ALA A 25 5.28 5.49 -1.80
N TYR A 26 5.77 4.52 -2.59
CA TYR A 26 5.97 4.71 -4.02
C TYR A 26 4.65 4.94 -4.76
N LEU A 27 3.58 4.22 -4.41
CA LEU A 27 2.26 4.42 -5.01
C LEU A 27 1.71 5.81 -4.69
N VAL A 28 1.83 6.28 -3.45
CA VAL A 28 1.46 7.66 -3.08
C VAL A 28 2.29 8.67 -3.87
N ARG A 29 3.61 8.47 -4.00
CA ARG A 29 4.47 9.34 -4.81
C ARG A 29 4.04 9.37 -6.28
N TRP A 30 3.73 8.22 -6.85
CA TRP A 30 3.24 8.10 -8.22
C TRP A 30 1.90 8.80 -8.42
N ILE A 31 0.95 8.67 -7.49
CA ILE A 31 -0.33 9.38 -7.54
C ILE A 31 -0.10 10.91 -7.53
N ARG A 32 0.81 11.40 -6.69
CA ARG A 32 1.15 12.82 -6.59
C ARG A 32 1.79 13.35 -7.89
N GLN A 33 2.64 12.56 -8.53
CA GLN A 33 3.30 12.93 -9.79
C GLN A 33 2.36 12.85 -10.99
N LYS A 34 1.44 11.87 -11.00
CA LYS A 34 0.51 11.65 -12.11
C LYS A 34 -0.68 12.61 -12.09
N TYR A 35 -1.13 13.01 -10.90
CA TYR A 35 -2.33 13.84 -10.75
C TYR A 35 -2.05 15.06 -9.89
N GLU A 36 -1.88 16.21 -10.54
CA GLU A 36 -1.58 17.49 -9.87
C GLU A 36 -2.65 17.87 -8.83
N ARG A 37 -3.93 17.58 -9.13
CA ARG A 37 -5.07 17.76 -8.20
C ARG A 37 -4.94 16.95 -6.90
N LEU A 38 -4.13 15.89 -6.90
CA LEU A 38 -3.86 15.00 -5.77
C LEU A 38 -2.42 15.16 -5.24
N ALA A 39 -1.69 16.21 -5.63
CA ALA A 39 -0.31 16.44 -5.20
C ALA A 39 -0.16 16.56 -3.67
N ALA A 40 -1.21 16.99 -2.97
CA ALA A 40 -1.25 17.04 -1.51
C ALA A 40 -1.20 15.62 -0.91
N LYS A 41 -0.25 15.37 0.01
CA LYS A 41 -0.01 14.05 0.62
C LYS A 41 -1.29 13.38 1.14
N ARG A 42 -2.13 14.12 1.87
CA ARG A 42 -3.41 13.61 2.39
C ARG A 42 -4.38 13.19 1.29
N LYS A 43 -4.50 13.97 0.21
CA LYS A 43 -5.37 13.64 -0.94
C LYS A 43 -4.89 12.40 -1.69
N ALA A 44 -3.58 12.27 -1.90
CA ALA A 44 -2.99 11.09 -2.53
C ALA A 44 -3.19 9.82 -1.69
N ILE A 45 -3.02 9.90 -0.36
CA ILE A 45 -3.27 8.78 0.55
C ILE A 45 -4.75 8.39 0.50
N ALA A 46 -5.67 9.35 0.63
CA ALA A 46 -7.10 9.08 0.56
C ALA A 46 -7.49 8.44 -0.78
N LYS A 47 -6.94 8.91 -1.89
CA LYS A 47 -7.20 8.31 -3.21
C LYS A 47 -6.65 6.90 -3.35
N MET A 48 -5.44 6.65 -2.84
CA MET A 48 -4.87 5.30 -2.81
C MET A 48 -5.76 4.35 -2.00
N GLN A 49 -6.26 4.78 -0.84
CA GLN A 49 -7.16 4.00 0.01
C GLN A 49 -8.49 3.71 -0.70
N GLU A 50 -9.05 4.68 -1.40
CA GLU A 50 -10.26 4.49 -2.23
C GLU A 50 -10.03 3.42 -3.31
N ILE A 51 -8.90 3.49 -4.03
CA ILE A 51 -8.54 2.49 -5.06
C ILE A 51 -8.33 1.11 -4.44
N ALA A 52 -7.65 1.03 -3.29
CA ALA A 52 -7.41 -0.23 -2.59
C ALA A 52 -8.71 -0.90 -2.13
N ARG A 53 -9.69 -0.10 -1.66
CA ARG A 53 -11.03 -0.60 -1.30
C ARG A 53 -11.82 -1.08 -2.52
N ARG A 54 -11.73 -0.37 -3.64
CA ARG A 54 -12.46 -0.69 -4.88
C ARG A 54 -11.86 -1.91 -5.61
N TYR A 55 -10.54 -2.06 -5.55
CA TYR A 55 -9.80 -3.12 -6.25
C TYR A 55 -8.82 -3.84 -5.31
N PRO A 56 -9.32 -4.56 -4.28
CA PRO A 56 -8.48 -5.18 -3.25
C PRO A 56 -7.58 -6.31 -3.80
N ARG A 57 -7.85 -6.80 -5.01
CA ARG A 57 -7.07 -7.85 -5.70
C ARG A 57 -5.98 -7.29 -6.63
N MET A 58 -5.89 -5.96 -6.79
CA MET A 58 -4.91 -5.34 -7.68
C MET A 58 -3.47 -5.52 -7.18
N PHE A 59 -3.27 -5.53 -5.86
CA PHE A 59 -2.00 -5.87 -5.24
C PHE A 59 -2.21 -6.94 -4.15
N ALA A 60 -1.33 -7.92 -4.11
CA ALA A 60 -1.46 -9.05 -3.18
C ALA A 60 -1.43 -8.60 -1.70
N HIS A 61 -0.67 -7.55 -1.36
CA HIS A 61 -0.58 -7.04 0.01
C HIS A 61 -1.80 -6.23 0.47
N TRP A 62 -2.61 -5.71 -0.47
CA TRP A 62 -3.84 -5.00 -0.13
C TRP A 62 -4.91 -5.91 0.50
N ARG A 63 -4.87 -7.22 0.22
CA ARG A 63 -5.71 -8.21 0.93
C ARG A 63 -5.31 -8.39 2.39
N LEU A 64 -4.03 -8.23 2.70
CA LEU A 64 -3.49 -8.42 4.04
C LEU A 64 -3.62 -7.16 4.89
N THR A 65 -3.76 -5.99 4.26
CA THR A 65 -3.91 -4.69 4.93
C THR A 65 -5.01 -3.84 4.26
N PRO A 66 -6.31 -4.21 4.39
CA PRO A 66 -7.41 -3.45 3.77
C PRO A 66 -7.64 -2.08 4.43
N THR A 67 -6.94 -1.80 5.52
CA THR A 67 -7.43 -0.87 6.53
C THR A 67 -6.48 0.31 6.71
N ALA A 68 -7.09 1.49 6.77
CA ALA A 68 -6.52 2.83 6.70
C ALA A 68 -5.37 3.18 7.68
N ASN A 69 -4.96 2.26 8.56
CA ASN A 69 -3.99 2.50 9.62
C ASN A 69 -2.54 2.18 9.22
N ALA A 70 -2.30 1.42 8.15
CA ALA A 70 -0.93 1.05 7.74
C ALA A 70 -0.18 2.11 6.91
N VAL A 71 -0.81 3.26 6.63
CA VAL A 71 -0.21 4.37 5.87
C VAL A 71 0.14 5.56 6.78
N VAL A 72 -0.25 5.48 8.06
CA VAL A 72 -0.02 6.51 9.07
C VAL A 72 0.87 5.94 10.17
N ILE A 73 2.12 5.67 9.81
CA ILE A 73 3.28 5.82 10.71
C ILE A 73 4.30 6.64 9.92
#